data_AF-A0AB73U5T5-F1
#
_entry.id   AF-A0AB73U5T5-F1
#
_cell.length_a   1.000
_cell.length_b   1.000
_cell.length_c   1.000
_cell.angle_alpha   90.00
_cell.angle_beta   90.00
_cell.angle_gamma   90.00
#
_symmetry.space_group_name_H-M   'P 1'
#
loop_
_entity.id
_entity.type
_entity.pdbx_description
1 polymer ?
#
loop_
_entity_poly.entity_id
_entity_poly.type
_entity_poly.pdbx_seq_one_letter_code
_entity_poly.pdbx_strand_id
1 'polypeptide(L)'
;MVTRKQIDAANPGAVVELARHWIWAAAQMESAADDYKGHLDKPGGQYWEGKTAEAVQDRGADDRKAIHNMGDALTKLGTDTVNTVTESVMPALKDVRQLIENTEKLGGFTVNDDLSVTYEPPEGTSEERAEQCRDACARFSQQIRDAADKWWAAEQHASELINRAVNALSGNFNPLAQGLPMVGGMTQVLGLLGRVLSPQENQENAFRNVFGRAPRTPADWKTAAMLDPHNYDPKYKGVESDIKVAKIQPQPGLGQVQINAFIPGKEVWNFGKDRGDNRGFDKNASPEHSRVSMMIDYDNGVVIHRQNPSVNAETGAVAVGTNPDVSVKQKGSALNIQYESADGFLPGGLASGQASFHTVKGDIALVPTDSGLQIGGKVTNFPALEIYQGDRALVQYMPSLGYNQAGPLLQLPMSHAEGNASLVDQFHVPTVAARGEIPMATPGTQLGPTNHIPTVPVG
;
A
#
# COMPACT_ATOMS: atom_id res chain seq x y z
N MET A 1 -33.58 -10.97 -12.40
CA MET A 1 -33.39 -10.82 -13.86
C MET A 1 -32.19 -9.92 -14.04
N VAL A 2 -31.26 -10.29 -14.93
CA VAL A 2 -30.02 -9.56 -15.18
C VAL A 2 -30.32 -8.26 -15.93
N THR A 3 -29.67 -7.16 -15.59
CA THR A 3 -29.83 -5.86 -16.27
C THR A 3 -28.56 -5.40 -16.95
N ARG A 4 -28.68 -4.48 -17.92
CA ARG A 4 -27.53 -3.85 -18.58
C ARG A 4 -26.61 -3.16 -17.57
N LYS A 5 -27.18 -2.42 -16.61
CA LYS A 5 -26.38 -1.77 -15.57
C LYS A 5 -25.54 -2.76 -14.75
N GLN A 6 -26.07 -3.95 -14.46
CA GLN A 6 -25.32 -5.00 -13.76
C GLN A 6 -24.14 -5.51 -14.61
N ILE A 7 -24.36 -5.71 -15.91
CA ILE A 7 -23.33 -6.12 -16.87
C ILE A 7 -22.24 -5.03 -16.98
N ASP A 8 -22.62 -3.76 -17.08
CA ASP A 8 -21.67 -2.65 -17.23
C ASP A 8 -20.86 -2.42 -15.95
N ALA A 9 -21.46 -2.57 -14.77
CA ALA A 9 -20.80 -2.38 -13.48
C ALA A 9 -19.92 -3.58 -13.04
N ALA A 10 -20.12 -4.77 -13.62
CA ALA A 10 -19.40 -5.97 -13.21
C ALA A 10 -17.87 -5.85 -13.38
N ASN A 11 -17.12 -6.13 -12.32
CA ASN A 11 -15.65 -6.11 -12.31
C ASN A 11 -15.07 -7.41 -11.72
N PRO A 12 -15.10 -8.53 -12.47
CA PRO A 12 -14.50 -9.79 -12.04
C PRO A 12 -12.98 -9.69 -11.82
N GLY A 13 -12.31 -8.68 -12.37
CA GLY A 13 -10.89 -8.41 -12.11
C GLY A 13 -10.60 -8.13 -10.64
N ALA A 14 -11.47 -7.37 -9.96
CA ALA A 14 -11.33 -7.12 -8.53
C ALA A 14 -11.44 -8.40 -7.68
N VAL A 15 -12.26 -9.36 -8.11
CA VAL A 15 -12.41 -10.66 -7.43
C VAL A 15 -11.16 -11.52 -7.60
N VAL A 16 -10.55 -11.52 -8.79
CA VAL A 16 -9.26 -12.18 -9.04
C VAL A 16 -8.15 -11.60 -8.17
N GLU A 17 -8.07 -10.27 -8.06
CA GLU A 17 -7.08 -9.64 -7.20
C GLU A 17 -7.29 -10.00 -5.72
N LEU A 18 -8.53 -9.97 -5.22
CA LEU A 18 -8.83 -10.44 -3.86
C LEU A 18 -8.38 -11.89 -3.62
N ALA A 19 -8.64 -12.78 -4.58
CA ALA A 19 -8.22 -14.18 -4.47
C ALA A 19 -6.68 -14.35 -4.50
N ARG A 20 -5.95 -13.51 -5.24
CA ARG A 20 -4.48 -13.46 -5.19
C ARG A 20 -3.97 -13.01 -3.82
N HIS A 21 -4.65 -12.08 -3.16
CA HIS A 21 -4.30 -11.66 -1.80
C HIS A 21 -4.46 -12.81 -0.79
N TRP A 22 -5.47 -13.68 -0.95
CA TRP A 22 -5.60 -14.87 -0.10
C TRP A 22 -4.44 -15.85 -0.27
N ILE A 23 -3.98 -16.09 -1.51
CA ILE A 23 -2.79 -16.90 -1.78
C ILE A 23 -1.55 -16.30 -1.12
N TRP A 24 -1.37 -14.97 -1.26
CA TRP A 24 -0.25 -14.29 -0.63
C TRP A 24 -0.30 -14.39 0.90
N ALA A 25 -1.46 -14.19 1.52
CA ALA A 25 -1.64 -14.28 2.97
C ALA A 25 -1.34 -15.69 3.50
N ALA A 26 -1.77 -16.74 2.78
CA ALA A 26 -1.44 -18.13 3.10
C ALA A 26 0.08 -18.36 3.15
N ALA A 27 0.81 -17.87 2.15
CA ALA A 27 2.27 -17.97 2.12
C ALA A 27 2.94 -17.24 3.30
N GLN A 28 2.40 -16.09 3.73
CA GLN A 28 2.90 -15.39 4.92
C GLN A 28 2.65 -16.19 6.22
N MET A 29 1.49 -16.84 6.34
CA MET A 29 1.16 -17.70 7.48
C MET A 29 2.12 -18.89 7.58
N GLU A 30 2.41 -19.54 6.45
CA GLU A 30 3.36 -20.67 6.38
C GLU A 30 4.78 -20.23 6.74
N SER A 31 5.23 -19.09 6.21
CA SER A 31 6.55 -18.51 6.56
C SER A 31 6.64 -18.20 8.05
N ALA A 32 5.61 -17.59 8.64
CA ALA A 32 5.58 -17.28 10.07
C ALA A 32 5.57 -18.55 10.94
N ALA A 33 4.92 -19.62 10.48
CA ALA A 33 4.93 -20.91 11.17
C ALA A 33 6.31 -21.58 11.14
N ASP A 34 7.03 -21.45 10.03
CA ASP A 34 8.40 -21.92 9.89
C ASP A 34 9.35 -21.15 10.82
N ASP A 35 9.22 -19.83 10.88
CA ASP A 35 10.01 -18.98 11.79
C ASP A 35 9.71 -19.28 13.26
N TYR A 36 8.43 -19.42 13.62
CA TYR A 36 8.00 -19.82 14.96
C TYR A 36 8.63 -21.16 15.36
N LYS A 37 8.58 -22.18 14.49
CA LYS A 37 9.22 -23.47 14.75
C LYS A 37 10.73 -23.31 14.92
N GLY A 38 11.37 -22.48 14.08
CA GLY A 38 12.79 -22.18 14.19
C GLY A 38 13.18 -21.57 15.54
N HIS A 39 12.36 -20.66 16.08
CA HIS A 39 12.57 -20.09 17.40
C HIS A 39 12.41 -21.09 18.55
N LEU A 40 11.48 -22.04 18.41
CA LEU A 40 11.31 -23.12 19.39
C LEU A 40 12.45 -24.13 19.35
N ASP A 41 13.00 -24.41 18.17
CA ASP A 41 14.15 -25.30 18.02
C ASP A 41 15.44 -24.65 18.53
N LYS A 42 15.57 -23.33 18.38
CA LYS A 42 16.79 -22.58 18.69
C LYS A 42 16.50 -21.26 19.43
N PRO A 43 16.01 -21.30 20.68
CA PRO A 43 15.75 -20.10 21.45
C PRO A 43 17.04 -19.30 21.65
N GLY A 44 17.04 -18.02 21.27
CA GLY A 44 18.24 -17.18 21.30
C GLY A 44 19.34 -17.61 20.32
N GLY A 45 19.01 -18.42 19.31
CA GLY A 45 19.94 -18.87 18.27
C GLY A 45 20.78 -20.10 18.65
N GLN A 46 20.58 -20.67 19.84
CA GLN A 46 21.28 -21.88 20.29
C GLN A 46 20.31 -23.04 20.34
N TYR A 47 20.73 -24.19 19.81
CA TYR A 47 19.96 -25.42 19.98
C TYR A 47 19.94 -25.81 21.47
N TRP A 48 18.82 -26.37 21.92
CA TRP A 48 18.63 -26.76 23.30
C TRP A 48 17.98 -28.14 23.38
N GLU A 49 18.33 -28.89 24.43
CA GLU A 49 17.97 -30.30 24.60
C GLU A 49 17.46 -30.60 26.02
N GLY A 50 16.80 -31.74 26.18
CA GLY A 50 16.16 -32.18 27.42
C GLY A 50 14.63 -32.28 27.29
N LYS A 51 13.97 -32.89 28.27
CA LYS A 51 12.53 -33.22 28.20
C LYS A 51 11.61 -32.02 27.95
N THR A 52 11.99 -30.84 28.45
CA THR A 52 11.25 -29.60 28.20
C THR A 52 11.44 -29.12 26.76
N ALA A 53 12.65 -29.26 26.21
CA ALA A 53 12.94 -28.91 24.83
C ALA A 53 12.17 -29.83 23.87
N GLU A 54 12.19 -31.14 24.10
CA GLU A 54 11.42 -32.13 23.33
C GLU A 54 9.93 -31.77 23.29
N ALA A 55 9.31 -31.54 24.45
CA ALA A 55 7.88 -31.20 24.53
C ALA A 55 7.52 -29.90 23.78
N VAL A 56 8.40 -28.89 23.82
CA VAL A 56 8.21 -27.62 23.12
C VAL A 56 8.41 -27.77 21.61
N GLN A 57 9.44 -28.51 21.18
CA GLN A 57 9.76 -28.75 19.78
C GLN A 57 8.69 -29.62 19.10
N ASP A 58 8.22 -30.68 19.76
CA ASP A 58 7.13 -31.53 19.28
C ASP A 58 5.84 -30.73 19.13
N ARG A 59 5.50 -29.92 20.15
CA ARG A 59 4.32 -29.05 20.08
C ARG A 59 4.43 -28.02 18.94
N GLY A 60 5.60 -27.42 18.77
CA GLY A 60 5.86 -26.50 17.66
C GLY A 60 5.72 -27.17 16.30
N ALA A 61 6.08 -28.46 16.17
CA ALA A 61 5.92 -29.21 14.94
C ALA A 61 4.43 -29.45 14.61
N ASP A 62 3.62 -29.79 15.62
CA ASP A 62 2.17 -29.95 15.47
C ASP A 62 1.47 -28.63 15.10
N ASP A 63 1.85 -27.53 15.78
CA ASP A 63 1.33 -26.19 15.49
C ASP A 63 1.67 -25.76 14.06
N ARG A 64 2.94 -25.94 13.65
CA ARG A 64 3.40 -25.66 12.27
C ARG A 64 2.59 -26.45 11.26
N LYS A 65 2.40 -27.75 11.48
CA LYS A 65 1.61 -28.61 10.60
C LYS A 65 0.16 -28.15 10.48
N ALA A 66 -0.45 -27.70 11.56
CA ALA A 66 -1.81 -27.17 11.54
C ALA A 66 -1.91 -25.88 10.70
N ILE A 67 -0.94 -24.96 10.87
CA ILE A 67 -0.90 -23.70 10.10
C ILE A 67 -0.64 -23.95 8.62
N HIS A 68 0.28 -24.87 8.27
CA HIS A 68 0.52 -25.28 6.88
C HIS A 68 -0.73 -25.86 6.22
N ASN A 69 -1.46 -26.75 6.90
CA ASN A 69 -2.73 -27.27 6.38
C ASN A 69 -3.78 -26.16 6.15
N MET A 70 -3.77 -25.11 6.97
CA MET A 70 -4.64 -23.95 6.79
C MET A 70 -4.20 -23.07 5.62
N GLY A 71 -2.90 -22.83 5.48
CA GLY A 71 -2.28 -22.13 4.35
C GLY A 71 -2.60 -22.82 3.02
N ASP A 72 -2.39 -24.13 2.95
CA ASP A 72 -2.75 -24.96 1.79
C ASP A 72 -4.22 -24.83 1.40
N ALA A 73 -5.13 -24.82 2.38
CA ALA A 73 -6.56 -24.69 2.13
C ALA A 73 -6.93 -23.29 1.60
N LEU A 74 -6.30 -22.23 2.11
CA LEU A 74 -6.47 -20.85 1.63
C LEU A 74 -5.89 -20.65 0.23
N THR A 75 -4.68 -21.16 -0.01
CA THR A 75 -4.03 -21.17 -1.33
C THR A 75 -4.92 -21.86 -2.35
N LYS A 76 -5.44 -23.05 -2.01
CA LYS A 76 -6.35 -23.80 -2.89
C LYS A 76 -7.62 -23.01 -3.19
N LEU A 77 -8.27 -22.41 -2.19
CA LEU A 77 -9.45 -21.56 -2.40
C LEU A 77 -9.14 -20.40 -3.35
N GLY A 78 -8.03 -19.70 -3.12
CA GLY A 78 -7.61 -18.57 -3.96
C GLY A 78 -7.37 -19.01 -5.40
N THR A 79 -6.64 -20.11 -5.61
CA THR A 79 -6.38 -20.66 -6.95
C THR A 79 -7.67 -21.08 -7.66
N ASP A 80 -8.56 -21.81 -6.98
CA ASP A 80 -9.85 -22.24 -7.54
C ASP A 80 -10.71 -21.04 -7.94
N THR A 81 -10.70 -19.98 -7.12
CA THR A 81 -11.43 -18.72 -7.38
C THR A 81 -10.86 -18.00 -8.61
N VAL A 82 -9.53 -17.84 -8.68
CA VAL A 82 -8.86 -17.22 -9.83
C VAL A 82 -9.21 -17.97 -11.12
N ASN A 83 -9.05 -19.29 -11.13
CA ASN A 83 -9.31 -20.11 -12.32
C ASN A 83 -10.78 -19.99 -12.74
N THR A 84 -11.72 -20.15 -11.81
CA THR A 84 -13.16 -20.09 -12.12
C THR A 84 -13.56 -18.74 -12.71
N VAL A 85 -13.09 -17.64 -12.11
CA VAL A 85 -13.44 -16.30 -12.56
C VAL A 85 -12.78 -16.00 -13.92
N THR A 86 -11.51 -16.34 -14.10
CA THR A 86 -10.77 -16.08 -15.34
C THR A 86 -11.24 -16.95 -16.50
N GLU A 87 -11.59 -18.21 -16.27
CA GLU A 87 -11.93 -19.17 -17.33
C GLU A 87 -13.43 -19.15 -17.69
N SER A 88 -14.31 -18.80 -16.76
CA SER A 88 -15.77 -18.85 -16.98
C SER A 88 -16.45 -17.49 -16.95
N VAL A 89 -16.23 -16.71 -15.89
CA VAL A 89 -16.96 -15.45 -15.66
C VAL A 89 -16.51 -14.35 -16.62
N MET A 90 -15.20 -14.12 -16.71
CA MET A 90 -14.64 -13.05 -17.56
C MET A 90 -14.97 -13.23 -19.04
N PRO A 91 -14.84 -14.44 -19.65
CA PRO A 91 -15.21 -14.63 -21.05
C PRO A 91 -16.70 -14.42 -21.30
N ALA A 92 -17.58 -14.96 -20.44
CA ALA A 92 -19.02 -14.79 -20.59
C ALA A 92 -19.45 -13.32 -20.47
N LEU A 93 -18.84 -12.57 -19.53
CA LEU A 93 -19.07 -11.13 -19.39
C LEU A 93 -18.59 -10.35 -20.63
N LYS A 94 -17.44 -10.73 -21.18
CA LYS A 94 -16.91 -10.15 -22.42
C LYS A 94 -17.87 -10.39 -23.57
N ASP A 95 -18.40 -11.60 -23.72
CA ASP A 95 -19.29 -11.98 -24.80
C ASP A 95 -20.59 -11.16 -24.79
N VAL A 96 -21.24 -11.02 -23.62
CA VAL A 96 -22.47 -10.21 -23.53
C VAL A 96 -22.20 -8.73 -23.80
N ARG A 97 -21.09 -8.18 -23.29
CA ARG A 97 -20.69 -6.79 -23.58
C ARG A 97 -20.42 -6.57 -25.06
N GLN A 98 -19.76 -7.53 -25.72
CA GLN A 98 -19.49 -7.45 -27.15
C GLN A 98 -20.77 -7.52 -27.99
N LEU A 99 -21.75 -8.33 -27.58
CA LEU A 99 -23.05 -8.40 -28.26
C LEU A 99 -23.84 -7.09 -28.13
N ILE A 100 -23.83 -6.47 -26.94
CA ILE A 100 -24.44 -5.16 -26.71
C ILE A 100 -23.76 -4.12 -27.62
N GLU A 101 -22.43 -4.02 -27.55
CA GLU A 101 -21.66 -3.05 -28.33
C GLU A 101 -21.85 -3.24 -29.84
N ASN A 102 -21.80 -4.49 -30.32
CA ASN A 102 -21.99 -4.79 -31.74
C ASN A 102 -23.40 -4.44 -32.22
N THR A 103 -24.42 -4.64 -31.37
CA THR A 103 -25.81 -4.29 -31.72
C THR A 103 -25.95 -2.79 -31.87
N GLU A 104 -25.42 -2.00 -30.93
CA GLU A 104 -25.51 -0.53 -30.96
C GLU A 104 -24.68 0.08 -32.11
N LYS A 105 -23.58 -0.57 -32.50
CA LYS A 105 -22.75 -0.17 -33.66
C LYS A 105 -23.46 -0.30 -35.01
N LEU A 106 -24.55 -1.08 -35.12
CA LEU A 106 -25.28 -1.23 -36.38
C LEU A 106 -26.06 0.03 -36.81
N GLY A 107 -26.15 1.04 -35.93
CA GLY A 107 -26.84 2.30 -36.18
C GLY A 107 -28.35 2.19 -36.01
N GLY A 108 -28.94 3.10 -35.24
CA GLY A 108 -30.38 3.12 -34.95
C GLY A 108 -30.85 2.11 -33.90
N PHE A 109 -30.02 1.12 -33.51
CA PHE A 109 -30.34 0.18 -32.44
C PHE A 109 -29.90 0.69 -31.07
N THR A 110 -30.74 0.49 -30.06
CA THR A 110 -30.43 0.80 -28.65
C THR A 110 -30.76 -0.40 -27.78
N VAL A 111 -29.85 -0.77 -26.88
CA VAL A 111 -30.09 -1.85 -25.90
C VAL A 111 -30.55 -1.24 -24.57
N ASN A 112 -31.76 -1.54 -24.14
CA ASN A 112 -32.33 -1.02 -22.90
C ASN A 112 -31.83 -1.78 -21.67
N ASP A 113 -32.14 -1.25 -20.48
CA ASP A 113 -31.70 -1.83 -19.20
C ASP A 113 -32.26 -3.24 -18.96
N ASP A 114 -33.44 -3.54 -19.50
CA ASP A 114 -34.09 -4.86 -19.48
C ASP A 114 -33.61 -5.81 -20.58
N LEU A 115 -32.52 -5.44 -21.27
CA LEU A 115 -31.92 -6.17 -22.39
C LEU A 115 -32.84 -6.28 -23.62
N SER A 116 -33.92 -5.51 -23.67
CA SER A 116 -34.68 -5.35 -24.91
C SER A 116 -33.92 -4.44 -25.88
N VAL A 117 -34.06 -4.70 -27.18
CA VAL A 117 -33.49 -3.88 -28.24
C VAL A 117 -34.61 -3.09 -28.90
N THR A 118 -34.42 -1.78 -29.03
CA THR A 118 -35.28 -0.89 -29.82
C THR A 118 -34.54 -0.41 -31.05
N TYR A 119 -35.29 -0.06 -32.10
CA TYR A 119 -34.73 0.49 -33.34
C TYR A 119 -35.42 1.78 -33.74
N GLU A 120 -34.64 2.84 -33.86
CA GLU A 120 -35.02 4.13 -34.44
C GLU A 120 -34.29 4.30 -35.77
N PRO A 121 -35.01 4.35 -36.91
CA PRO A 121 -34.38 4.39 -38.23
C PRO A 121 -33.58 5.68 -38.42
N PRO A 122 -32.29 5.60 -38.77
CA PRO A 122 -31.50 6.77 -39.15
C PRO A 122 -32.07 7.48 -40.39
N GLU A 123 -31.81 8.77 -40.52
CA GLU A 123 -32.26 9.57 -41.67
C GLU A 123 -31.77 8.96 -43.00
N GLY A 124 -32.69 8.83 -43.97
CA GLY A 124 -32.41 8.21 -45.27
C GLY A 124 -32.57 6.68 -45.34
N THR A 125 -32.98 6.02 -44.24
CA THR A 125 -33.32 4.60 -44.25
C THR A 125 -34.63 4.35 -45.01
N SER A 126 -34.67 3.35 -45.90
CA SER A 126 -35.92 2.95 -46.59
C SER A 126 -36.90 2.26 -45.64
N GLU A 127 -38.21 2.37 -45.91
CA GLU A 127 -39.23 1.74 -45.05
C GLU A 127 -39.07 0.21 -44.98
N GLU A 128 -38.75 -0.43 -46.11
CA GLU A 128 -38.47 -1.87 -46.17
C GLU A 128 -37.28 -2.26 -45.26
N ARG A 129 -36.21 -1.46 -45.25
CA ARG A 129 -35.07 -1.69 -44.37
C ARG A 129 -35.42 -1.42 -42.91
N ALA A 130 -36.24 -0.41 -42.64
CA ALA A 130 -36.69 -0.08 -41.29
C ALA A 130 -37.55 -1.21 -40.71
N GLU A 131 -38.44 -1.82 -41.50
CA GLU A 131 -39.25 -2.97 -41.10
C GLU A 131 -38.38 -4.20 -40.82
N GLN A 132 -37.43 -4.53 -41.70
CA GLN A 132 -36.45 -5.61 -41.46
C GLN A 132 -35.63 -5.41 -40.17
N CYS A 133 -35.25 -4.18 -39.85
CA CYS A 133 -34.51 -3.86 -38.62
C CYS A 133 -35.40 -3.96 -37.36
N ARG A 134 -36.68 -3.55 -37.45
CA ARG A 134 -37.65 -3.74 -36.37
C ARG A 134 -37.87 -5.24 -36.09
N ASP A 135 -37.99 -6.06 -37.12
CA ASP A 135 -38.11 -7.52 -36.97
C ASP A 135 -36.86 -8.15 -36.34
N ALA A 136 -35.67 -7.60 -36.62
CA ALA A 136 -34.42 -8.07 -36.04
C ALA A 136 -34.28 -7.77 -34.54
N CYS A 137 -35.02 -6.78 -34.00
CA CYS A 137 -34.93 -6.39 -32.58
C CYS A 137 -35.25 -7.54 -31.63
N ALA A 138 -36.26 -8.36 -31.94
CA ALA A 138 -36.63 -9.53 -31.14
C ALA A 138 -35.48 -10.55 -31.09
N ARG A 139 -34.82 -10.78 -32.22
CA ARG A 139 -33.67 -11.70 -32.32
C ARG A 139 -32.46 -11.19 -31.54
N PHE A 140 -32.11 -9.91 -31.67
CA PHE A 140 -30.99 -9.32 -30.92
C PHE A 140 -31.27 -9.31 -29.41
N SER A 141 -32.49 -8.97 -29.01
CA SER A 141 -32.91 -9.06 -27.60
C SER A 141 -32.73 -10.47 -27.05
N GLN A 142 -33.10 -11.50 -27.82
CA GLN A 142 -32.93 -12.89 -27.39
C GLN A 142 -31.45 -13.27 -27.27
N GLN A 143 -30.61 -12.93 -28.26
CA GLN A 143 -29.18 -13.24 -28.22
C GLN A 143 -28.45 -12.59 -27.03
N ILE A 144 -28.78 -11.32 -26.73
CA ILE A 144 -28.21 -10.61 -25.59
C ILE A 144 -28.68 -11.24 -24.28
N ARG A 145 -29.97 -11.59 -24.15
CA ARG A 145 -30.51 -12.27 -22.96
C ARG A 145 -29.87 -13.64 -22.74
N ASP A 146 -29.73 -14.44 -23.79
CA ASP A 146 -29.08 -15.76 -23.70
C ASP A 146 -27.61 -15.63 -23.25
N ALA A 147 -26.89 -14.62 -23.72
CA ALA A 147 -25.52 -14.35 -23.28
C ALA A 147 -25.45 -13.83 -21.83
N ALA A 148 -26.39 -12.95 -21.45
CA ALA A 148 -26.51 -12.47 -20.07
C ALA A 148 -26.83 -13.60 -19.09
N ASP A 149 -27.70 -14.54 -19.46
CA ASP A 149 -28.04 -15.71 -18.66
C ASP A 149 -26.84 -16.65 -18.50
N LYS A 150 -26.02 -16.83 -19.55
CA LYS A 150 -24.76 -17.59 -19.47
C LYS A 150 -23.76 -16.94 -18.50
N TRP A 151 -23.58 -15.63 -18.58
CA TRP A 151 -22.73 -14.90 -17.63
C TRP A 151 -23.25 -15.05 -16.20
N TRP A 152 -24.56 -14.88 -16.00
CA TRP A 152 -25.17 -15.01 -14.67
C TRP A 152 -25.10 -16.43 -14.10
N ALA A 153 -25.18 -17.46 -14.95
CA ALA A 153 -24.93 -18.83 -14.54
C ALA A 153 -23.47 -19.04 -14.11
N ALA A 154 -22.50 -18.46 -14.83
CA ALA A 154 -21.09 -18.52 -14.46
C ALA A 154 -20.81 -17.81 -13.12
N GLU A 155 -21.42 -16.65 -12.87
CA GLU A 155 -21.37 -15.93 -11.58
C GLU A 155 -21.92 -16.78 -10.42
N GLN A 156 -23.09 -17.38 -10.61
CA GLN A 156 -23.69 -18.26 -9.58
C GLN A 156 -22.81 -19.47 -9.28
N HIS A 157 -22.27 -20.12 -10.31
CA HIS A 157 -21.36 -21.24 -10.13
C HIS A 157 -20.07 -20.84 -9.39
N ALA A 158 -19.49 -19.68 -9.73
CA ALA A 158 -18.33 -19.13 -9.02
C ALA A 158 -18.66 -18.86 -7.54
N SER A 159 -19.83 -18.26 -7.26
CA SER A 159 -20.31 -18.03 -5.89
C SER A 159 -20.47 -19.34 -5.11
N GLU A 160 -21.04 -20.38 -5.71
CA GLU A 160 -21.19 -21.70 -5.08
C GLU A 160 -19.84 -22.35 -4.76
N LEU A 161 -18.84 -22.22 -5.63
CA LEU A 161 -17.49 -22.73 -5.40
C LEU A 161 -16.81 -21.99 -4.25
N ILE A 162 -16.89 -20.66 -4.24
CA ILE A 162 -16.34 -19.82 -3.17
C ILE A 162 -17.00 -20.18 -1.83
N ASN A 163 -18.35 -20.25 -1.78
CA ASN A 163 -19.08 -20.58 -0.56
C ASN A 163 -18.74 -21.99 -0.04
N ARG A 164 -18.61 -22.99 -0.92
CA ARG A 164 -18.19 -24.35 -0.53
C ARG A 164 -16.78 -24.35 0.06
N ALA A 165 -15.85 -23.65 -0.56
CA ALA A 165 -14.48 -23.56 -0.08
C ALA A 165 -14.37 -22.79 1.25
N VAL A 166 -15.13 -21.71 1.44
CA VAL A 166 -15.24 -21.00 2.74
C VAL A 166 -15.81 -21.91 3.85
N ASN A 167 -16.82 -22.72 3.53
CA ASN A 167 -17.38 -23.68 4.48
C ASN A 167 -16.38 -24.80 4.85
N ALA A 168 -15.58 -25.28 3.88
CA ALA A 168 -14.52 -26.25 4.13
C ALA A 168 -13.41 -25.68 5.02
N LEU A 169 -13.04 -24.41 4.82
CA LEU A 169 -12.09 -23.70 5.68
C LEU A 169 -12.58 -23.66 7.13
N SER A 170 -13.84 -23.31 7.36
CA SER A 170 -14.43 -23.25 8.71
C SER A 170 -14.31 -24.58 9.48
N GLY A 171 -14.37 -25.71 8.77
CA GLY A 171 -14.11 -27.03 9.36
C GLY A 171 -12.64 -27.26 9.74
N ASN A 172 -11.71 -26.74 8.94
CA ASN A 172 -10.26 -26.83 9.19
C ASN A 172 -9.76 -25.86 10.26
N PHE A 173 -10.52 -24.82 10.62
CA PHE A 173 -10.26 -23.96 11.78
C PHE A 173 -10.70 -24.60 13.12
N ASN A 174 -11.53 -25.66 13.07
CA ASN A 174 -12.08 -26.33 14.27
C ASN A 174 -11.18 -27.35 15.01
N PRO A 175 -10.03 -27.85 14.51
CA PRO A 175 -9.10 -28.68 15.30
C PRO A 175 -8.45 -27.94 16.49
N LEU A 176 -8.46 -26.61 16.48
CA LEU A 176 -7.99 -25.76 17.60
C LEU A 176 -8.96 -25.76 18.79
N ALA A 177 -10.20 -26.23 18.61
CA ALA A 177 -11.24 -26.26 19.65
C ALA A 177 -11.15 -27.48 20.59
N GLN A 178 -10.26 -28.46 20.33
CA GLN A 178 -10.11 -29.64 21.20
C GLN A 178 -9.30 -29.38 22.49
N GLY A 179 -9.13 -28.13 22.90
CA GLY A 179 -8.96 -27.78 24.31
C GLY A 179 -7.59 -28.02 24.94
N LEU A 180 -6.50 -27.90 24.18
CA LEU A 180 -5.18 -27.74 24.80
C LEU A 180 -4.93 -26.26 25.13
N PRO A 181 -4.47 -25.92 26.35
CA PRO A 181 -4.26 -24.53 26.74
C PRO A 181 -3.14 -23.92 25.89
N MET A 182 -3.51 -22.94 25.08
CA MET A 182 -2.59 -22.14 24.26
C MET A 182 -1.69 -21.28 25.16
N VAL A 183 -0.37 -21.37 24.98
CA VAL A 183 0.58 -20.50 25.70
C VAL A 183 0.64 -19.12 25.01
N GLY A 184 0.18 -18.09 25.72
CA GLY A 184 0.77 -16.75 25.83
C GLY A 184 0.97 -15.84 24.60
N GLY A 185 0.81 -16.29 23.35
CA GLY A 185 1.04 -15.46 22.16
C GLY A 185 0.08 -15.76 21.00
N MET A 186 -0.24 -17.03 20.76
CA MET A 186 -1.12 -17.41 19.65
C MET A 186 -2.59 -17.05 19.85
N THR A 187 -3.10 -16.96 21.09
CA THR A 187 -4.49 -16.52 21.35
C THR A 187 -4.72 -15.07 20.90
N GLN A 188 -3.68 -14.22 20.94
CA GLN A 188 -3.75 -12.88 20.37
C GLN A 188 -3.71 -12.94 18.84
N VAL A 189 -2.75 -13.62 18.24
CA VAL A 189 -2.59 -13.68 16.76
C VAL A 189 -3.84 -14.26 16.08
N LEU A 190 -4.41 -15.36 16.60
CA LEU A 190 -5.62 -15.98 16.03
C LEU A 190 -6.91 -15.24 16.40
N GLY A 191 -6.96 -14.56 17.55
CA GLY A 191 -8.06 -13.65 17.90
C GLY A 191 -8.12 -12.41 17.02
N LEU A 192 -6.98 -11.96 16.48
CA LEU A 192 -6.87 -10.81 15.56
C LEU A 192 -7.37 -11.16 14.15
N LEU A 193 -7.20 -12.41 13.68
CA LEU A 193 -7.51 -12.83 12.30
C LEU A 193 -9.02 -12.92 11.98
N GLY A 194 -9.89 -12.91 13.00
CA GLY A 194 -11.36 -12.93 12.85
C GLY A 194 -12.05 -11.62 13.24
N ARG A 195 -11.31 -10.57 13.62
CA ARG A 195 -11.87 -9.31 14.10
C ARG A 195 -11.26 -8.12 13.36
N VAL A 196 -12.09 -7.15 12.99
CA VAL A 196 -11.59 -5.84 12.53
C VAL A 196 -10.89 -5.19 13.71
N LEU A 197 -9.58 -4.94 13.56
CA LEU A 197 -8.77 -4.33 14.60
C LEU A 197 -9.09 -2.85 14.72
N SER A 198 -9.13 -2.36 15.95
CA SER A 198 -9.16 -0.93 16.18
C SER A 198 -7.84 -0.29 15.74
N PRO A 199 -7.82 1.02 15.42
CA PRO A 199 -6.59 1.72 15.05
C PRO A 199 -5.45 1.53 16.07
N GLN A 200 -5.79 1.55 17.35
CA GLN A 200 -4.81 1.36 18.42
C GLN A 200 -4.21 -0.04 18.43
N GLU A 201 -4.98 -1.08 18.13
CA GLU A 201 -4.50 -2.46 18.06
C GLU A 201 -3.59 -2.69 16.86
N ASN A 202 -3.93 -2.12 15.70
CA ASN A 202 -3.08 -2.15 14.50
C ASN A 202 -1.71 -1.49 14.76
N GLN A 203 -1.72 -0.31 15.38
CA GLN A 203 -0.50 0.40 15.77
C GLN A 203 0.34 -0.40 16.75
N GLU A 204 -0.28 -0.95 17.81
CA GLU A 204 0.43 -1.80 18.76
C GLU A 204 1.05 -3.03 18.08
N ASN A 205 0.33 -3.69 17.17
CA ASN A 205 0.84 -4.84 16.42
C ASN A 205 2.02 -4.45 15.53
N ALA A 206 1.92 -3.36 14.78
CA ALA A 206 3.00 -2.86 13.94
C ALA A 206 4.26 -2.53 14.75
N PHE A 207 4.09 -1.91 15.93
CA PHE A 207 5.19 -1.63 16.84
C PHE A 207 5.82 -2.91 17.39
N ARG A 208 5.00 -3.89 17.81
CA ARG A 208 5.47 -5.19 18.31
C ARG A 208 6.26 -5.96 17.25
N ASN A 209 5.85 -5.89 15.99
CA ASN A 209 6.57 -6.55 14.89
C ASN A 209 7.99 -6.01 14.72
N VAL A 210 8.20 -4.71 14.95
CA VAL A 210 9.53 -4.08 14.84
C VAL A 210 10.38 -4.25 16.10
N PHE A 211 9.78 -4.12 17.29
CA PHE A 211 10.51 -4.01 18.55
C PHE A 211 10.39 -5.22 19.48
N GLY A 212 9.53 -6.20 19.17
CA GLY A 212 9.27 -7.38 20.01
C GLY A 212 8.60 -7.06 21.36
N ARG A 213 8.14 -5.82 21.57
CA ARG A 213 7.50 -5.35 22.81
C ARG A 213 6.31 -4.44 22.53
N ALA A 214 5.42 -4.29 23.49
CA ALA A 214 4.35 -3.29 23.43
C ALA A 214 4.91 -1.85 23.47
N PRO A 215 4.21 -0.87 22.87
CA PRO A 215 4.47 0.55 23.12
C PRO A 215 4.16 0.88 24.59
N ARG A 216 5.02 1.68 25.23
CA ARG A 216 4.93 2.04 26.66
C ARG A 216 4.87 3.54 26.92
N THR A 217 5.45 4.33 26.02
CA THR A 217 5.53 5.78 26.14
C THR A 217 4.68 6.47 25.06
N PRO A 218 4.33 7.76 25.23
CA PRO A 218 3.70 8.51 24.15
C PRO A 218 4.55 8.56 22.88
N ALA A 219 5.88 8.56 23.01
CA ALA A 219 6.81 8.46 21.89
C ALA A 219 6.68 7.11 21.17
N ASP A 220 6.63 5.99 21.89
CA ASP A 220 6.40 4.67 21.31
C ASP A 220 5.09 4.62 20.50
N TRP A 221 4.03 5.25 21.01
CA TRP A 221 2.75 5.31 20.30
C TRP A 221 2.80 6.17 19.03
N LYS A 222 3.61 7.24 19.00
CA LYS A 222 3.87 7.99 17.76
C LYS A 222 4.62 7.14 16.74
N THR A 223 5.61 6.38 17.19
CA THR A 223 6.35 5.42 16.36
C THR A 223 5.44 4.30 15.86
N ALA A 224 4.53 3.80 16.70
CA ALA A 224 3.53 2.81 16.36
C ALA A 224 2.59 3.31 15.24
N ALA A 225 2.12 4.55 15.33
CA ALA A 225 1.32 5.19 14.27
C ALA A 225 2.07 5.33 12.94
N MET A 226 3.38 5.57 12.99
CA MET A 226 4.22 5.62 11.78
C MET A 226 4.43 4.24 11.13
N LEU A 227 4.45 3.17 11.94
CA LEU A 227 4.69 1.79 11.50
C LEU A 227 3.42 1.07 11.02
N ASP A 228 2.23 1.58 11.34
CA ASP A 228 0.96 0.97 10.95
C ASP A 228 0.63 1.22 9.48
N PRO A 229 0.62 0.21 8.60
CA PRO A 229 0.35 0.41 7.17
C PRO A 229 -1.11 0.77 6.87
N HIS A 230 -2.03 0.54 7.82
CA HIS A 230 -3.44 0.81 7.60
C HIS A 230 -3.71 2.31 7.45
N ASN A 231 -4.67 2.60 6.58
CA ASN A 231 -5.22 3.94 6.39
C ASN A 231 -6.69 3.94 6.83
N TYR A 232 -7.03 4.84 7.75
CA TYR A 232 -8.36 4.90 8.37
C TYR A 232 -9.24 5.94 7.70
N ASP A 233 -8.66 6.93 7.04
CA ASP A 233 -9.39 7.86 6.18
C ASP A 233 -10.08 7.09 5.02
N PRO A 234 -11.43 7.13 4.91
CA PRO A 234 -12.18 6.42 3.89
C PRO A 234 -11.75 6.74 2.46
N LYS A 235 -11.09 7.87 2.20
CA LYS A 235 -10.61 8.24 0.86
C LYS A 235 -9.62 7.23 0.28
N TYR A 236 -8.90 6.49 1.12
CA TYR A 236 -7.90 5.51 0.70
C TYR A 236 -8.49 4.12 0.44
N LYS A 237 -9.79 3.89 0.69
CA LYS A 237 -10.49 2.62 0.39
C LYS A 237 -9.79 1.36 0.92
N GLY A 238 -9.12 1.47 2.06
CA GLY A 238 -8.37 0.37 2.68
C GLY A 238 -7.03 0.03 2.01
N VAL A 239 -6.60 0.77 0.98
CA VAL A 239 -5.25 0.60 0.42
C VAL A 239 -4.23 1.03 1.47
N GLU A 240 -3.29 0.15 1.76
CA GLU A 240 -2.24 0.36 2.74
C GLU A 240 -1.15 1.31 2.23
N SER A 241 -0.46 1.96 3.18
CA SER A 241 0.72 2.78 2.92
C SER A 241 1.98 1.90 2.80
N ASP A 242 2.93 2.30 1.95
CA ASP A 242 4.23 1.64 1.90
C ASP A 242 5.11 2.19 3.03
N ILE A 243 5.66 1.28 3.83
CA ILE A 243 6.49 1.60 4.99
C ILE A 243 7.86 0.97 4.83
N LYS A 244 8.90 1.81 4.90
CA LYS A 244 10.30 1.40 4.90
C LYS A 244 10.97 1.84 6.20
N VAL A 245 11.86 1.01 6.74
CA VAL A 245 12.50 1.22 8.04
C VAL A 245 13.99 0.90 7.93
N ALA A 246 14.81 1.61 8.71
CA ALA A 246 16.19 1.22 9.00
C ALA A 246 16.48 1.41 10.49
N LYS A 247 17.33 0.54 11.04
CA LYS A 247 17.86 0.67 12.41
C LYS A 247 19.09 1.58 12.39
N ILE A 248 19.11 2.55 13.27
CA ILE A 248 20.28 3.40 13.57
C ILE A 248 20.78 3.06 14.97
N GLN A 249 22.00 3.45 15.31
CA GLN A 249 22.45 3.38 16.71
C GLN A 249 21.56 4.32 17.56
N PRO A 250 20.86 3.81 18.59
CA PRO A 250 20.03 4.63 19.46
C PRO A 250 20.84 5.74 20.13
N GLN A 251 20.23 6.91 20.28
CA GLN A 251 20.78 8.08 20.96
C GLN A 251 19.75 8.60 21.98
N PRO A 252 19.59 7.90 23.13
CA PRO A 252 18.56 8.23 24.11
C PRO A 252 18.64 9.69 24.59
N GLY A 253 17.48 10.35 24.65
CA GLY A 253 17.36 11.74 25.09
C GLY A 253 17.33 12.77 23.95
N LEU A 254 17.63 12.37 22.72
CA LEU A 254 17.44 13.24 21.54
C LEU A 254 15.97 13.26 21.05
N GLY A 255 15.15 12.32 21.52
CA GLY A 255 13.72 12.25 21.24
C GLY A 255 13.41 11.91 19.79
N GLN A 256 12.29 12.46 19.29
CA GLN A 256 11.78 12.16 17.96
C GLN A 256 11.80 13.40 17.05
N VAL A 257 12.13 13.17 15.78
CA VAL A 257 12.01 14.15 14.70
C VAL A 257 10.98 13.65 13.72
N GLN A 258 9.97 14.47 13.43
CA GLN A 258 8.94 14.20 12.43
C GLN A 258 9.13 15.11 11.24
N ILE A 259 9.09 14.53 10.03
CA ILE A 259 9.22 15.23 8.76
C ILE A 259 7.99 14.87 7.93
N ASN A 260 7.15 15.85 7.59
CA ASN A 260 5.96 15.62 6.77
C ASN A 260 6.05 16.40 5.47
N ALA A 261 5.71 15.75 4.37
CA ALA A 261 5.54 16.35 3.06
C ALA A 261 4.07 16.23 2.63
N PHE A 262 3.35 17.35 2.49
CA PHE A 262 1.90 17.37 2.27
C PHE A 262 1.49 18.36 1.18
N ILE A 263 0.42 18.05 0.46
CA ILE A 263 -0.15 18.91 -0.59
C ILE A 263 -1.19 19.85 0.05
N PRO A 264 -0.95 21.18 0.10
CA PRO A 264 -1.85 22.11 0.78
C PRO A 264 -3.20 22.26 0.10
N GLY A 265 -3.22 22.21 -1.24
CA GLY A 265 -4.43 22.28 -2.04
C GLY A 265 -5.32 21.03 -1.91
N LYS A 266 -6.59 21.17 -2.31
CA LYS A 266 -7.56 20.08 -2.34
C LYS A 266 -7.23 19.03 -3.42
N GLU A 267 -6.68 19.48 -4.55
CA GLU A 267 -6.34 18.63 -5.68
C GLU A 267 -5.21 19.26 -6.50
N VAL A 268 -4.46 18.42 -7.21
CA VAL A 268 -3.36 18.82 -8.09
C VAL A 268 -3.36 17.99 -9.38
N TRP A 269 -2.82 18.59 -10.43
CA TRP A 269 -2.52 17.93 -11.70
C TRP A 269 -1.15 17.27 -11.63
N ASN A 270 -1.15 15.97 -11.85
CA ASN A 270 0.04 15.12 -11.91
C ASN A 270 -0.10 14.15 -13.10
N PHE A 271 -0.28 12.84 -12.87
CA PHE A 271 -0.59 11.83 -13.90
C PHE A 271 -2.09 11.51 -13.96
N GLY A 272 -2.88 12.55 -13.67
CA GLY A 272 -4.29 12.57 -13.32
C GLY A 272 -4.55 13.77 -12.40
N LYS A 273 -5.79 13.99 -11.97
CA LYS A 273 -6.06 14.89 -10.84
C LYS A 273 -5.97 14.10 -9.55
N ASP A 274 -4.96 14.34 -8.74
CA ASP A 274 -4.80 13.70 -7.44
C ASP A 274 -5.36 14.59 -6.34
N ARG A 275 -6.01 13.99 -5.34
CA ARG A 275 -6.41 14.69 -4.13
C ARG A 275 -5.17 15.06 -3.32
N GLY A 276 -5.14 16.31 -2.87
CA GLY A 276 -4.16 16.75 -1.90
C GLY A 276 -4.60 16.47 -0.46
N ASP A 277 -3.78 16.91 0.48
CA ASP A 277 -4.03 16.75 1.92
C ASP A 277 -4.95 17.84 2.48
N ASN A 278 -5.15 18.93 1.70
CA ASN A 278 -6.10 20.00 2.00
C ASN A 278 -5.93 20.59 3.42
N ARG A 279 -4.67 20.85 3.81
CA ARG A 279 -4.33 21.34 5.15
C ARG A 279 -3.22 22.38 5.10
N GLY A 280 -3.04 23.07 6.23
CA GLY A 280 -1.84 23.86 6.51
C GLY A 280 -0.84 23.09 7.38
N PHE A 281 0.15 23.82 7.92
CA PHE A 281 1.08 23.26 8.89
C PHE A 281 0.36 22.81 10.15
N ASP A 282 0.65 21.59 10.58
CA ASP A 282 0.07 21.00 11.79
C ASP A 282 1.03 19.97 12.38
N LYS A 283 1.60 20.31 13.53
CA LYS A 283 2.49 19.42 14.28
C LYS A 283 1.82 18.14 14.77
N ASN A 284 0.49 18.12 14.83
CA ASN A 284 -0.30 16.98 15.27
C ASN A 284 -0.93 16.21 14.09
N ALA A 285 -0.58 16.55 12.84
CA ALA A 285 -1.04 15.82 11.68
C ALA A 285 -0.70 14.33 11.84
N SER A 286 -1.71 13.48 11.69
CA SER A 286 -1.52 12.04 11.71
C SER A 286 -0.66 11.62 10.51
N PRO A 287 0.05 10.47 10.59
CA PRO A 287 0.88 10.01 9.48
C PRO A 287 0.14 9.84 8.15
N GLU A 288 -1.18 9.58 8.17
CA GLU A 288 -2.08 9.43 7.00
C GLU A 288 -2.49 10.76 6.33
N HIS A 289 -2.23 11.91 6.99
CA HIS A 289 -2.59 13.25 6.50
C HIS A 289 -1.42 13.97 5.82
N SER A 290 -0.48 13.23 5.26
CA SER A 290 0.60 13.73 4.41
C SER A 290 0.75 12.84 3.18
N ARG A 291 1.47 13.27 2.14
CA ARG A 291 1.85 12.36 1.04
C ARG A 291 2.98 11.43 1.48
N VAL A 292 3.99 12.01 2.11
CA VAL A 292 5.12 11.30 2.71
C VAL A 292 5.28 11.78 4.15
N SER A 293 5.46 10.84 5.07
CA SER A 293 5.80 11.10 6.46
C SER A 293 7.07 10.32 6.78
N MET A 294 8.05 10.96 7.39
CA MET A 294 9.25 10.31 7.91
C MET A 294 9.40 10.61 9.39
N MET A 295 9.94 9.64 10.13
CA MET A 295 10.22 9.78 11.55
C MET A 295 11.60 9.24 11.88
N ILE A 296 12.35 10.00 12.66
CA ILE A 296 13.56 9.57 13.33
C ILE A 296 13.21 9.42 14.79
N ASP A 297 13.26 8.20 15.30
CA ASP A 297 13.12 7.90 16.71
C ASP A 297 14.51 7.57 17.26
N TYR A 298 15.18 8.57 17.81
CA TYR A 298 16.53 8.39 18.36
C TYR A 298 16.51 7.49 19.60
N ASP A 299 15.42 7.49 20.37
CA ASP A 299 15.32 6.71 21.60
C ASP A 299 15.19 5.21 21.29
N ASN A 300 14.37 4.85 20.29
CA ASN A 300 14.22 3.47 19.83
C ASN A 300 15.20 3.06 18.72
N GLY A 301 15.98 4.01 18.18
CA GLY A 301 17.02 3.77 17.18
C GLY A 301 16.48 3.36 15.80
N VAL A 302 15.46 4.04 15.30
CA VAL A 302 14.89 3.77 13.97
C VAL A 302 14.68 5.03 13.14
N VAL A 303 14.80 4.87 11.82
CA VAL A 303 14.29 5.81 10.83
C VAL A 303 13.18 5.11 10.05
N ILE A 304 12.03 5.76 9.95
CA ILE A 304 10.83 5.26 9.30
C ILE A 304 10.46 6.22 8.16
N HIS A 305 10.14 5.66 7.00
CA HIS A 305 9.53 6.36 5.88
C HIS A 305 8.18 5.72 5.57
N ARG A 306 7.13 6.53 5.52
CA ARG A 306 5.76 6.14 5.18
C ARG A 306 5.32 6.93 3.95
N GLN A 307 4.93 6.23 2.89
CA GLN A 307 4.31 6.82 1.71
C GLN A 307 2.83 6.44 1.66
N ASN A 308 1.95 7.43 1.69
CA ASN A 308 0.51 7.20 1.62
C ASN A 308 0.02 7.11 0.17
N PRO A 309 -1.10 6.42 -0.08
CA PRO A 309 -1.63 6.29 -1.43
C PRO A 309 -2.04 7.62 -2.06
N SER A 310 -1.84 7.76 -3.36
CA SER A 310 -2.47 8.78 -4.20
C SER A 310 -3.94 8.40 -4.45
N VAL A 311 -4.81 9.39 -4.51
CA VAL A 311 -6.25 9.20 -4.78
C VAL A 311 -6.65 10.07 -5.95
N ASN A 312 -7.10 9.47 -7.03
CA ASN A 312 -7.60 10.21 -8.17
C ASN A 312 -8.91 10.92 -7.79
N ALA A 313 -8.96 12.24 -7.93
CA ALA A 313 -10.07 13.09 -7.53
C ALA A 313 -11.35 12.84 -8.34
N GLU A 314 -11.22 12.40 -9.59
CA GLU A 314 -12.33 12.21 -10.53
C GLU A 314 -12.90 10.78 -10.47
N THR A 315 -12.03 9.78 -10.49
CA THR A 315 -12.44 8.35 -10.50
C THR A 315 -12.54 7.74 -9.11
N GLY A 316 -11.88 8.35 -8.12
CA GLY A 316 -11.70 7.76 -6.80
C GLY A 316 -10.81 6.52 -6.80
N ALA A 317 -10.08 6.24 -7.89
CA ALA A 317 -9.05 5.21 -7.88
C ALA A 317 -8.00 5.53 -6.82
N VAL A 318 -7.39 4.50 -6.23
CA VAL A 318 -6.36 4.64 -5.19
C VAL A 318 -5.15 3.81 -5.60
N ALA A 319 -3.96 4.40 -5.54
CA ALA A 319 -2.72 3.72 -5.89
C ALA A 319 -1.60 4.19 -4.95
N VAL A 320 -0.85 3.24 -4.40
CA VAL A 320 0.35 3.54 -3.60
C VAL A 320 1.57 3.54 -4.51
N GLY A 321 2.42 4.55 -4.37
CA GLY A 321 3.72 4.54 -5.03
C GLY A 321 4.56 3.40 -4.47
N THR A 322 5.02 2.51 -5.34
CA THR A 322 5.82 1.35 -4.92
C THR A 322 7.30 1.65 -5.07
N ASN A 323 8.09 1.21 -4.09
CA ASN A 323 9.56 1.28 -4.07
C ASN A 323 10.14 2.71 -4.08
N PRO A 324 9.82 3.55 -3.06
CA PRO A 324 10.57 4.78 -2.87
C PRO A 324 12.06 4.46 -2.64
N ASP A 325 12.95 5.29 -3.18
CA ASP A 325 14.39 5.20 -2.94
C ASP A 325 14.70 6.04 -1.71
N VAL A 326 14.98 5.38 -0.59
CA VAL A 326 15.21 6.06 0.68
C VAL A 326 16.41 5.43 1.37
N SER A 327 17.41 6.25 1.65
CA SER A 327 18.63 5.79 2.30
C SER A 327 19.06 6.71 3.43
N VAL A 328 19.74 6.10 4.40
CA VAL A 328 20.22 6.79 5.59
C VAL A 328 21.71 6.53 5.81
N LYS A 329 22.42 7.57 6.23
CA LYS A 329 23.77 7.47 6.78
C LYS A 329 23.78 7.98 8.21
N GLN A 330 24.63 7.37 9.03
CA GLN A 330 24.87 7.80 10.39
C GLN A 330 26.36 8.07 10.60
N LYS A 331 26.68 9.22 11.20
CA LYS A 331 28.03 9.61 11.60
C LYS A 331 27.98 10.14 13.03
N GLY A 332 28.39 9.32 13.99
CA GLY A 332 28.09 9.57 15.40
C GLY A 332 26.59 9.78 15.65
N SER A 333 26.22 10.95 16.17
CA SER A 333 24.82 11.33 16.41
C SER A 333 24.15 12.03 15.21
N ALA A 334 24.92 12.40 14.18
CA ALA A 334 24.40 13.05 12.99
C ALA A 334 23.84 12.02 12.00
N LEU A 335 22.73 12.38 11.36
CA LEU A 335 22.08 11.57 10.34
C LEU A 335 21.98 12.33 9.02
N ASN A 336 22.02 11.59 7.93
CA ASN A 336 21.63 12.07 6.61
C ASN A 336 20.55 11.18 6.04
N ILE A 337 19.51 11.79 5.51
CA ILE A 337 18.36 11.12 4.88
C ILE A 337 18.29 11.61 3.45
N GLN A 338 18.39 10.67 2.53
CA GLN A 338 18.14 10.89 1.11
C GLN A 338 16.88 10.14 0.74
N TYR A 339 15.92 10.82 0.14
CA TYR A 339 14.65 10.22 -0.26
C TYR A 339 14.24 10.69 -1.63
N GLU A 340 13.62 9.81 -2.40
CA GLU A 340 12.96 10.11 -3.65
C GLU A 340 11.72 9.21 -3.80
N SER A 341 10.58 9.83 -4.03
CA SER A 341 9.28 9.15 -4.15
C SER A 341 8.53 9.63 -5.37
N ALA A 342 7.80 8.72 -5.99
CA ALA A 342 6.94 8.99 -7.14
C ALA A 342 5.47 8.77 -6.80
N ASP A 343 4.62 9.40 -7.60
CA ASP A 343 3.17 9.23 -7.51
C ASP A 343 2.71 7.80 -7.84
N GLY A 344 1.67 7.32 -7.16
CA GLY A 344 1.15 5.96 -7.35
C GLY A 344 0.52 5.71 -8.72
N PHE A 345 0.09 6.75 -9.44
CA PHE A 345 -0.47 6.66 -10.79
C PHE A 345 0.57 6.89 -11.89
N LEU A 346 1.82 7.20 -11.55
CA LEU A 346 2.86 7.43 -12.54
C LEU A 346 3.19 6.15 -13.32
N PRO A 347 2.94 6.08 -14.64
CA PRO A 347 3.28 4.91 -15.43
C PRO A 347 4.80 4.67 -15.42
N GLY A 348 5.22 3.48 -14.97
CA GLY A 348 6.63 3.12 -14.78
C GLY A 348 7.25 3.59 -13.45
N GLY A 349 6.44 4.17 -12.55
CA GLY A 349 6.80 4.46 -11.17
C GLY A 349 8.00 5.40 -11.02
N LEU A 350 8.83 5.12 -10.01
CA LEU A 350 9.98 5.97 -9.65
C LEU A 350 10.95 6.21 -10.81
N ALA A 351 11.24 5.19 -11.64
CA ALA A 351 12.15 5.33 -12.77
C ALA A 351 11.66 6.36 -13.80
N SER A 352 10.36 6.36 -14.11
CA SER A 352 9.74 7.36 -14.98
C SER A 352 9.72 8.75 -14.33
N GLY A 353 9.53 8.80 -13.01
CA GLY A 353 9.56 10.05 -12.24
C GLY A 353 10.93 10.69 -12.31
N GLN A 354 11.99 9.91 -12.09
CA GLN A 354 13.37 10.35 -12.19
C GLN A 354 13.71 10.84 -13.60
N ALA A 355 13.29 10.09 -14.64
CA ALA A 355 13.51 10.46 -16.04
C ALA A 355 12.79 11.76 -16.44
N SER A 356 11.64 12.05 -15.83
CA SER A 356 10.86 13.27 -16.08
C SER A 356 11.15 14.40 -15.09
N PHE A 357 11.97 14.16 -14.06
CA PHE A 357 12.22 15.06 -12.93
C PHE A 357 10.97 15.40 -12.08
N HIS A 358 9.92 14.58 -12.15
CA HIS A 358 8.67 14.77 -11.40
C HIS A 358 8.57 13.79 -10.23
N THR A 359 9.51 13.94 -9.29
CA THR A 359 9.59 13.19 -8.04
C THR A 359 9.66 14.13 -6.86
N VAL A 360 9.18 13.67 -5.72
CA VAL A 360 9.38 14.36 -4.44
C VAL A 360 10.69 13.85 -3.87
N LYS A 361 11.67 14.73 -3.68
CA LYS A 361 12.99 14.32 -3.18
C LYS A 361 13.64 15.31 -2.24
N GLY A 362 14.55 14.79 -1.44
CA GLY A 362 15.41 15.60 -0.61
C GLY A 362 16.67 14.88 -0.17
N ASP A 363 17.65 15.69 0.21
CA ASP A 363 18.89 15.30 0.87
C ASP A 363 19.02 16.19 2.11
N ILE A 364 18.72 15.63 3.29
CA ILE A 364 18.60 16.37 4.55
C ILE A 364 19.58 15.80 5.56
N ALA A 365 20.37 16.67 6.19
CA ALA A 365 21.19 16.37 7.36
C ALA A 365 20.50 16.83 8.65
N LEU A 366 20.58 15.98 9.67
CA LEU A 366 20.13 16.23 11.02
C LEU A 366 21.33 16.12 11.95
N VAL A 367 21.77 17.24 12.52
CA VAL A 367 23.02 17.32 13.29
C VAL A 367 22.70 17.79 14.71
N PRO A 368 22.69 16.89 15.71
CA PRO A 368 22.53 17.29 17.10
C PRO A 368 23.70 18.16 17.55
N THR A 369 23.39 19.26 18.25
CA THR A 369 24.37 20.14 18.88
C THR A 369 23.97 20.41 20.33
N ASP A 370 24.88 20.99 21.12
CA ASP A 370 24.56 21.44 22.48
C ASP A 370 23.41 22.47 22.53
N SER A 371 23.18 23.18 21.41
CA SER A 371 22.10 24.17 21.26
C SER A 371 20.77 23.59 20.74
N GLY A 372 20.73 22.27 20.51
CA GLY A 372 19.61 21.55 19.89
C GLY A 372 19.94 21.05 18.49
N LEU A 373 18.93 20.52 17.81
CA LEU A 373 19.09 19.91 16.48
C LEU A 373 19.23 20.98 15.39
N GLN A 374 20.30 20.91 14.60
CA GLN A 374 20.43 21.67 13.36
C GLN A 374 19.95 20.81 12.18
N ILE A 375 19.20 21.44 11.28
CA ILE A 375 18.71 20.83 10.04
C ILE A 375 19.31 21.60 8.87
N GLY A 376 19.67 20.88 7.81
CA GLY A 376 20.07 21.52 6.57
C GLY A 376 20.09 20.56 5.40
N GLY A 377 19.77 21.06 4.21
CA GLY A 377 19.73 20.21 3.04
C GLY A 377 19.10 20.87 1.82
N LYS A 378 18.81 20.04 0.82
CA LYS A 378 18.14 20.45 -0.41
C LYS A 378 16.90 19.59 -0.61
N VAL A 379 15.77 20.22 -0.90
CA VAL A 379 14.48 19.54 -1.12
C VAL A 379 13.78 20.11 -2.35
N THR A 380 12.87 19.35 -2.94
CA THR A 380 12.05 19.84 -4.07
C THR A 380 11.17 21.01 -3.65
N ASN A 381 10.83 21.90 -4.59
CA ASN A 381 9.95 23.05 -4.31
C ASN A 381 8.47 22.66 -4.12
N PHE A 382 8.16 21.37 -4.24
CA PHE A 382 6.84 20.81 -4.00
C PHE A 382 7.00 19.39 -3.45
N PRO A 383 6.14 18.92 -2.52
CA PRO A 383 5.00 19.62 -1.91
C PRO A 383 5.44 20.51 -0.72
N ALA A 384 4.54 20.88 0.19
CA ALA A 384 4.91 21.58 1.41
C ALA A 384 5.68 20.67 2.36
N LEU A 385 6.60 21.22 3.13
CA LEU A 385 7.48 20.50 4.05
C LEU A 385 7.37 21.09 5.46
N GLU A 386 7.23 20.24 6.46
CA GLU A 386 7.32 20.63 7.86
C GLU A 386 8.18 19.64 8.64
N ILE A 387 9.06 20.15 9.50
CA ILE A 387 9.95 19.34 10.34
C ILE A 387 9.80 19.82 11.77
N TYR A 388 9.52 18.88 12.68
CA TYR A 388 9.35 19.15 14.10
C TYR A 388 10.26 18.24 14.93
N GLN A 389 10.77 18.77 16.04
CA GLN A 389 11.35 17.99 17.13
C GLN A 389 10.57 18.32 18.41
N GLY A 390 9.78 17.36 18.91
CA GLY A 390 8.81 17.63 19.97
C GLY A 390 7.83 18.75 19.56
N ASP A 391 7.76 19.81 20.36
CA ASP A 391 6.90 20.98 20.07
C ASP A 391 7.57 22.05 19.21
N ARG A 392 8.86 21.91 18.90
CA ARG A 392 9.63 22.91 18.18
C ARG A 392 9.56 22.67 16.67
N ALA A 393 9.07 23.66 15.93
CA ALA A 393 9.23 23.72 14.49
C ALA A 393 10.70 24.00 14.13
N LEU A 394 11.28 23.14 13.30
CA LEU A 394 12.63 23.28 12.77
C LEU A 394 12.60 23.82 11.33
N VAL A 395 11.66 23.35 10.51
CA VAL A 395 11.43 23.81 9.13
C VAL A 395 9.92 23.87 8.89
N GLN A 396 9.47 24.93 8.21
CA GLN A 396 8.11 25.06 7.68
C GLN A 396 8.19 25.78 6.34
N TYR A 397 8.03 25.01 5.26
CA TYR A 397 8.10 25.47 3.89
C TYR A 397 6.76 25.28 3.19
N MET A 398 6.24 26.37 2.64
CA MET A 398 5.00 26.37 1.85
C MET A 398 5.37 26.71 0.39
N PRO A 399 5.03 25.85 -0.60
CA PRO A 399 5.30 26.13 -1.99
C PRO A 399 4.52 27.37 -2.45
N SER A 400 5.14 28.21 -3.29
CA SER A 400 4.46 29.39 -3.83
C SER A 400 3.25 29.04 -4.70
N LEU A 401 3.22 27.83 -5.27
CA LEU A 401 2.08 27.27 -6.00
C LEU A 401 1.39 26.14 -5.22
N GLY A 402 1.50 26.11 -3.89
CA GLY A 402 0.99 25.04 -3.02
C GLY A 402 -0.53 24.79 -3.11
N TYR A 403 -1.30 25.83 -3.44
CA TYR A 403 -2.76 25.76 -3.64
C TYR A 403 -3.17 25.76 -5.12
N ASN A 404 -2.20 25.82 -6.03
CA ASN A 404 -2.45 25.80 -7.46
C ASN A 404 -2.38 24.35 -7.95
N GLN A 405 -3.36 23.92 -8.75
CA GLN A 405 -3.41 22.54 -9.24
C GLN A 405 -2.18 22.19 -10.10
N ALA A 406 -1.61 23.14 -10.85
CA ALA A 406 -0.41 22.93 -11.66
C ALA A 406 0.91 23.02 -10.85
N GLY A 407 0.84 23.17 -9.53
CA GLY A 407 2.00 23.27 -8.63
C GLY A 407 3.04 22.16 -8.85
N PRO A 408 2.67 20.87 -8.84
CA PRO A 408 3.63 19.77 -9.04
C PRO A 408 4.39 19.87 -10.37
N LEU A 409 3.68 20.10 -11.48
CA LEU A 409 4.27 20.20 -12.82
C LEU A 409 5.33 21.31 -12.93
N LEU A 410 5.13 22.42 -12.22
CA LEU A 410 5.99 23.60 -12.31
C LEU A 410 7.10 23.62 -11.26
N GLN A 411 6.94 22.88 -10.15
CA GLN A 411 7.81 23.01 -8.98
C GLN A 411 8.56 21.73 -8.60
N LEU A 412 8.09 20.53 -8.98
CA LEU A 412 8.84 19.28 -8.74
C LEU A 412 10.21 19.25 -9.44
N PRO A 413 10.38 19.78 -10.68
CA PRO A 413 11.70 19.82 -11.31
C PRO A 413 12.70 20.78 -10.62
N MET A 414 12.22 21.61 -9.70
CA MET A 414 12.99 22.64 -9.01
C MET A 414 13.25 22.23 -7.56
N SER A 415 14.30 22.80 -6.98
CA SER A 415 14.66 22.54 -5.58
C SER A 415 15.24 23.79 -4.92
N HIS A 416 15.16 23.85 -3.60
CA HIS A 416 15.70 24.92 -2.78
C HIS A 416 16.48 24.33 -1.61
N ALA A 417 17.29 25.19 -0.99
CA ALA A 417 17.99 24.87 0.24
C ALA A 417 17.08 25.17 1.44
N GLU A 418 17.08 24.26 2.40
CA GLU A 418 16.46 24.46 3.72
C GLU A 418 17.55 24.43 4.79
N GLY A 419 17.41 25.29 5.80
CA GLY A 419 18.38 25.41 6.89
C GLY A 419 19.81 25.67 6.41
N ASN A 420 20.79 25.06 7.10
CA ASN A 420 22.20 25.16 6.71
C ASN A 420 22.59 24.04 5.74
N ALA A 421 22.45 24.27 4.44
CA ALA A 421 22.70 23.25 3.43
C ALA A 421 24.10 22.62 3.46
N SER A 422 25.14 23.29 3.98
CA SER A 422 26.49 22.69 4.07
C SER A 422 26.59 21.52 5.05
N LEU A 423 25.57 21.30 5.89
CA LEU A 423 25.55 20.17 6.81
C LEU A 423 25.52 18.81 6.10
N VAL A 424 25.07 18.74 4.83
CA VAL A 424 25.09 17.49 4.06
C VAL A 424 26.48 17.11 3.56
N ASP A 425 27.39 18.09 3.42
CA ASP A 425 28.72 17.89 2.83
C ASP A 425 29.54 16.86 3.61
N GLN A 426 29.33 16.75 4.93
CA GLN A 426 30.02 15.78 5.79
C GLN A 426 29.66 14.31 5.49
N PHE A 427 28.59 14.07 4.75
CA PHE A 427 28.10 12.76 4.33
C PHE A 427 28.35 12.47 2.84
N HIS A 428 28.73 13.50 2.09
CA HIS A 428 29.02 13.39 0.67
C HIS A 428 30.48 12.99 0.44
N VAL A 429 30.74 12.35 -0.69
CA VAL A 429 32.10 11.97 -1.05
C VAL A 429 32.70 13.08 -1.91
N PRO A 430 33.89 13.61 -1.60
CA PRO A 430 34.55 14.57 -2.45
C PRO A 430 34.89 13.89 -3.79
N THR A 431 34.37 14.44 -4.89
CA THR A 431 34.72 14.00 -6.23
C THR A 431 35.56 15.08 -6.90
N VAL A 432 36.66 14.68 -7.53
CA VAL A 432 37.56 15.61 -8.22
C VAL A 432 36.93 16.05 -9.53
N ALA A 433 36.51 17.31 -9.62
CA ALA A 433 36.18 17.97 -10.87
C ALA A 433 37.37 18.84 -11.32
N ALA A 434 37.42 19.19 -12.61
CA ALA A 434 38.50 20.01 -13.19
C ALA A 434 38.65 21.43 -12.57
N ARG A 435 37.80 21.81 -11.62
CA ARG A 435 37.80 23.11 -10.90
C ARG A 435 37.82 22.99 -9.36
N GLY A 436 38.10 21.81 -8.80
CA GLY A 436 38.13 21.58 -7.35
C GLY A 436 37.28 20.37 -6.93
N GLU A 437 37.32 20.02 -5.64
CA GLU A 437 36.47 18.97 -5.08
C GLU A 437 35.01 19.45 -5.01
N ILE A 438 34.10 18.66 -5.57
CA ILE A 438 32.65 18.87 -5.45
C ILE A 438 32.09 17.72 -4.60
N PRO A 439 31.42 18.00 -3.47
CA PRO A 439 30.73 16.98 -2.69
C PRO A 439 29.61 16.37 -3.54
N MET A 440 29.63 15.05 -3.73
CA MET A 440 28.54 14.33 -4.37
C MET A 440 27.76 13.48 -3.37
N ALA A 441 26.44 13.61 -3.44
CA ALA A 441 25.49 12.71 -2.82
C ALA A 441 25.77 11.28 -3.26
N THR A 442 25.96 10.38 -2.28
CA THR A 442 26.04 8.93 -2.49
C THR A 442 24.98 8.27 -1.63
N PRO A 443 24.28 7.23 -2.10
CA PRO A 443 23.27 6.55 -1.30
C PRO A 443 23.87 5.98 0.00
N GLY A 444 23.10 6.06 1.09
CA GLY A 444 23.40 5.41 2.36
C GLY A 444 22.93 3.95 2.40
N THR A 445 22.66 3.47 3.61
CA THR A 445 21.94 2.21 3.82
C THR A 445 20.49 2.40 3.40
N GLN A 446 20.05 1.63 2.40
CA GLN A 446 18.67 1.63 1.93
C GLN A 446 17.73 1.17 3.05
N LEU A 447 16.56 1.80 3.19
CA LEU A 447 15.53 1.35 4.11
C LEU A 447 14.84 0.10 3.54
N GLY A 448 14.50 -0.85 4.42
CA GLY A 448 13.88 -2.13 4.06
C GLY A 448 12.44 -2.24 4.57
N PRO A 449 11.72 -3.32 4.21
CA PRO A 449 10.41 -3.60 4.77
C PRO A 449 10.48 -3.87 6.28
N THR A 450 9.35 -3.73 6.98
CA THR A 450 9.27 -3.90 8.45
C THR A 450 9.63 -5.31 8.95
N ASN A 451 9.58 -6.33 8.08
CA ASN A 451 10.00 -7.69 8.40
C ASN A 451 11.47 -7.99 8.08
N HIS A 452 12.18 -7.10 7.36
CA HIS A 452 13.60 -7.23 7.04
C HIS A 452 14.27 -5.86 7.17
N ILE A 453 14.50 -5.43 8.40
CA ILE A 453 14.98 -4.07 8.70
C ILE A 453 16.52 -4.02 8.65
N PRO A 454 17.12 -3.30 7.69
CA PRO A 454 18.57 -3.13 7.60
C PRO A 454 19.09 -2.27 8.75
N THR A 455 20.36 -2.46 9.09
CA THR A 455 21.06 -1.68 10.12
C THR A 455 22.07 -0.75 9.47
N VAL A 456 21.96 0.55 9.77
CA VAL A 456 22.84 1.59 9.27
C VAL A 456 24.19 1.51 10.02
N PRO A 457 25.32 1.36 9.33
CA PRO A 457 26.63 1.47 9.95
C PRO A 457 26.88 2.88 10.49
N VAL A 458 27.56 2.97 11.62
CA VAL A 458 28.04 4.24 12.17
C VAL A 458 29.41 4.54 11.60
N GLY A 459 29.50 5.59 10.79
CA GLY A 459 30.75 6.09 10.20
C GLY A 459 31.42 7.19 10.97
#